data_AF-A0A8J8DXU9-F1
#
_entry.id   AF-A0A8J8DXU9-F1
#
_cell.length_a   1.000
_cell.length_b   1.000
_cell.length_c   1.000
_cell.angle_alpha   90.00
_cell.angle_beta   90.00
_cell.angle_gamma   90.00
#
_symmetry.space_group_name_H-M   'P 1'
#
loop_
_entity.id
_entity.type
_entity.pdbx_description
1 polymer ?
#
loop_
_entity_poly.entity_id
_entity_poly.type
_entity_poly.pdbx_seq_one_letter_code
_entity_poly.pdbx_strand_id
1 'polypeptide(L)'
;MNEDTKVLRDYLLFTVPHVTVLAGALLGVLLLLGVKLNVALGIFTIFYGFMLLILALVIREHFSKLLWYKLAVTFFVGLVLMGLLLLFYGE
;
A
#
# COMPACT_ATOMS: atom_id res chain seq x y z
N MET A 1 11.28 -18.29 14.12
CA MET A 1 10.18 -17.54 13.47
C MET A 1 9.08 -18.55 13.18
N ASN A 2 7.83 -18.31 13.60
CA ASN A 2 6.73 -19.25 13.35
C ASN A 2 6.52 -19.44 11.84
N GLU A 3 6.18 -20.65 11.42
CA GLU A 3 5.98 -20.99 10.00
C GLU A 3 4.97 -20.06 9.33
N ASP A 4 3.87 -19.72 10.03
CA ASP A 4 2.86 -18.78 9.53
C ASP A 4 3.42 -17.38 9.21
N THR A 5 4.35 -16.89 10.04
CA THR A 5 5.02 -15.60 9.79
C THR A 5 5.93 -15.68 8.56
N LYS A 6 6.55 -16.83 8.31
CA LYS A 6 7.39 -17.06 7.14
C LYS A 6 6.55 -17.06 5.86
N VAL A 7 5.40 -17.74 5.86
CA VAL A 7 4.48 -17.76 4.71
C VAL A 7 3.91 -16.37 4.43
N LEU A 8 3.50 -15.62 5.47
CA LEU A 8 3.04 -14.24 5.32
C LEU A 8 4.12 -13.34 4.68
N ARG A 9 5.36 -13.47 5.17
CA ARG A 9 6.48 -12.70 4.63
C ARG A 9 6.75 -13.05 3.18
N ASP A 10 6.81 -14.34 2.85
CA ASP A 10 7.10 -14.79 1.49
C ASP A 10 5.99 -14.35 0.54
N TYR A 11 4.72 -14.42 0.94
CA TYR A 11 3.60 -13.88 0.17
C TYR A 11 3.78 -12.38 -0.12
N LEU A 12 4.02 -11.57 0.92
CA LEU A 12 4.25 -10.13 0.75
C LEU A 12 5.48 -9.84 -0.11
N LEU A 13 6.56 -10.60 0.03
CA LEU A 13 7.76 -10.44 -0.80
C LEU A 13 7.47 -10.70 -2.28
N PHE A 14 6.58 -11.63 -2.60
CA PHE A 14 6.21 -11.88 -3.99
C PHE A 14 5.19 -10.88 -4.52
N THR A 15 4.26 -10.37 -3.72
CA THR A 15 3.19 -9.50 -4.23
C THR A 15 3.51 -8.00 -4.18
N VAL A 16 4.18 -7.53 -3.12
CA VAL A 16 4.44 -6.10 -2.90
C VAL A 16 5.24 -5.49 -4.06
N PRO A 17 6.33 -6.09 -4.59
CA PRO A 17 7.07 -5.51 -5.71
C PRO A 17 6.21 -5.25 -6.95
N HIS A 18 5.27 -6.15 -7.26
CA HIS A 18 4.38 -5.99 -8.41
C HIS A 18 3.42 -4.80 -8.22
N VAL A 19 2.88 -4.63 -7.02
CA VAL A 19 2.06 -3.46 -6.67
C VAL A 19 2.89 -2.17 -6.70
N THR A 20 4.12 -2.21 -6.22
CA THR A 20 5.04 -1.06 -6.24
C THR A 20 5.37 -0.62 -7.67
N VAL A 21 5.63 -1.56 -8.58
CA VAL A 21 5.88 -1.25 -10.00
C VAL A 21 4.64 -0.63 -10.64
N LEU A 22 3.46 -1.18 -10.39
CA LEU A 22 2.21 -0.64 -10.93
C LEU A 22 1.93 0.79 -10.41
N ALA A 23 2.03 0.99 -9.10
CA ALA A 23 1.81 2.31 -8.49
C ALA A 23 2.88 3.32 -8.95
N GLY A 24 4.14 2.89 -9.07
CA GLY A 24 5.23 3.72 -9.58
C GLY A 24 5.03 4.13 -11.03
N ALA A 25 4.54 3.23 -11.88
CA ALA A 25 4.18 3.55 -13.26
C ALA A 25 3.06 4.60 -13.31
N LEU A 26 2.03 4.46 -12.47
CA LEU A 26 0.95 5.43 -12.35
C LEU A 26 1.47 6.81 -11.92
N LEU A 27 2.35 6.86 -10.91
CA LEU A 27 3.01 8.11 -10.50
C LEU A 27 3.81 8.73 -11.65
N GLY A 28 4.61 7.93 -12.36
CA GLY A 28 5.39 8.39 -13.50
C GLY A 28 4.52 9.02 -14.59
N VAL A 29 3.38 8.38 -14.93
CA VAL A 29 2.42 8.93 -15.90
C VAL A 29 1.81 10.24 -15.41
N LEU A 30 1.41 10.35 -14.14
CA LEU A 30 0.87 11.58 -13.58
C LEU A 30 1.86 12.75 -13.65
N LEU A 31 3.14 12.48 -13.37
CA LEU A 31 4.19 13.49 -13.47
C LEU A 31 4.45 13.91 -14.92
N LEU A 32 4.43 12.97 -15.87
CA LEU A 32 4.56 13.27 -17.30
C LEU A 32 3.40 14.11 -17.84
N LEU A 33 2.21 13.96 -17.28
CA LEU A 33 1.03 14.77 -17.60
C LEU A 33 1.06 16.18 -16.98
N GLY A 34 2.10 16.52 -16.21
CA GLY A 34 2.24 17.83 -15.56
C GLY A 34 1.33 18.03 -14.35
N VAL A 35 0.83 16.94 -13.74
CA VAL A 35 0.06 17.02 -12.49
C VAL A 35 0.95 17.58 -11.38
N LYS A 36 0.41 18.49 -10.56
CA LYS A 36 1.12 19.04 -9.40
C LYS A 36 1.68 17.90 -8.54
N LEU A 37 2.94 18.03 -8.12
CA LEU A 37 3.65 17.00 -7.36
C LEU A 37 2.87 16.51 -6.14
N ASN A 38 2.29 17.43 -5.35
CA ASN A 38 1.51 17.09 -4.16
C ASN A 38 0.29 16.22 -4.49
N VAL A 39 -0.41 16.54 -5.58
CA VAL A 39 -1.58 15.78 -6.05
C VAL A 39 -1.15 14.42 -6.58
N ALA A 40 -0.07 14.36 -7.36
CA ALA A 40 0.46 13.11 -7.90
C ALA A 40 0.91 12.16 -6.78
N LEU A 41 1.60 12.69 -5.76
CA LEU A 41 2.00 11.93 -4.57
C LEU A 41 0.78 11.48 -3.76
N GLY A 42 -0.21 12.35 -3.56
CA GLY A 42 -1.46 11.98 -2.88
C GLY A 42 -2.18 10.82 -3.57
N ILE A 43 -2.39 10.91 -4.89
CA ILE A 43 -2.99 9.84 -5.70
C ILE A 43 -2.16 8.55 -5.59
N PHE A 44 -0.84 8.65 -5.74
CA PHE A 44 0.07 7.52 -5.63
C PHE A 44 -0.05 6.82 -4.26
N THR A 45 0.01 7.59 -3.17
CA THR A 45 -0.03 7.07 -1.81
C THR A 45 -1.37 6.42 -1.49
N ILE A 46 -2.49 6.98 -1.93
CA ILE A 46 -3.81 6.37 -1.80
C ILE A 46 -3.87 5.06 -2.59
N PHE A 47 -3.51 5.10 -3.87
CA PHE A 47 -3.59 3.93 -4.75
C PHE A 47 -2.73 2.78 -4.24
N TYR A 48 -1.48 3.08 -3.86
CA TYR A 48 -0.55 2.10 -3.30
C TYR A 48 -1.06 1.54 -1.97
N GLY A 49 -1.46 2.39 -1.02
CA GLY A 49 -2.01 1.96 0.26
C GLY A 49 -3.27 1.11 0.11
N PHE A 50 -4.15 1.47 -0.83
CA PHE A 50 -5.39 0.74 -1.10
C PHE A 50 -5.12 -0.65 -1.68
N MET A 51 -4.17 -0.78 -2.61
CA MET A 51 -3.77 -2.08 -3.14
C MET A 51 -3.16 -2.99 -2.06
N LEU A 52 -2.35 -2.43 -1.15
CA LEU A 52 -1.82 -3.17 -0.01
C LEU A 52 -2.91 -3.59 0.98
N LEU A 53 -3.95 -2.76 1.17
CA LEU A 53 -5.13 -3.14 1.95
C LEU A 53 -5.90 -4.28 1.31
N ILE A 54 -6.10 -4.27 -0.01
CA ILE A 54 -6.72 -5.39 -0.72
C ILE A 54 -5.93 -6.67 -0.48
N LEU A 55 -4.60 -6.63 -0.63
CA LEU A 55 -3.73 -7.78 -0.32
C LEU A 55 -3.92 -8.26 1.12
N ALA A 56 -3.95 -7.34 2.08
CA ALA A 56 -4.17 -7.67 3.48
C ALA A 56 -5.57 -8.26 3.73
N LEU A 57 -6.60 -7.84 3.00
CA LEU A 57 -7.95 -8.42 3.09
C LEU A 57 -8.00 -9.83 2.50
N VAL A 58 -7.33 -10.08 1.38
CA VAL A 58 -7.25 -11.40 0.73
C VAL A 58 -6.61 -12.42 1.66
N ILE A 59 -5.54 -12.05 2.35
CA ILE A 59 -4.82 -12.96 3.27
C ILE A 59 -5.39 -12.96 4.70
N ARG A 60 -6.48 -12.22 4.95
CA ARG A 60 -7.08 -12.05 6.29
C ARG A 60 -7.48 -13.37 6.91
N GLU A 61 -8.14 -14.25 6.15
CA GLU A 61 -8.65 -15.52 6.67
C GLU A 61 -7.52 -16.46 7.11
N HIS A 62 -6.36 -16.39 6.46
CA HIS A 62 -5.19 -17.21 6.79
C HIS A 62 -4.37 -16.65 7.97
N PHE A 63 -4.25 -15.32 8.12
CA PHE A 63 -3.29 -14.72 9.07
C PHE A 63 -3.90 -13.78 10.12
N SER A 64 -5.23 -13.69 10.21
CA SER A 64 -6.00 -12.82 11.14
C SER A 64 -5.53 -12.87 12.61
N LYS A 65 -5.04 -14.02 13.07
CA LYS A 65 -4.59 -14.21 14.47
C LYS A 65 -3.18 -13.67 14.75
N LEU A 66 -2.36 -13.39 13.73
CA LEU A 66 -1.00 -12.88 13.94
C LEU A 66 -0.97 -11.38 14.25
N LEU A 67 -0.16 -11.01 15.25
CA LEU A 67 0.13 -9.61 15.58
C LEU A 67 0.77 -8.85 14.41
N TRP A 68 1.67 -9.51 13.67
CA TRP A 68 2.34 -8.92 12.50
C TRP A 68 1.37 -8.55 11.37
N TYR A 69 0.32 -9.36 11.16
CA TYR A 69 -0.73 -9.05 10.21
C TYR A 69 -1.48 -7.78 10.62
N LYS A 70 -1.87 -7.66 11.90
CA LYS A 70 -2.55 -6.46 12.41
C LYS A 70 -1.69 -5.20 12.28
N LEU A 71 -0.39 -5.30 12.58
CA LEU A 71 0.54 -4.17 12.44
C LEU A 71 0.66 -3.72 10.98
N ALA A 72 0.76 -4.67 10.05
CA ALA A 72 0.82 -4.39 8.61
C ALA A 72 -0.49 -3.72 8.12
N VAL A 73 -1.66 -4.24 8.52
CA VAL A 73 -2.95 -3.63 8.18
C VAL A 73 -3.03 -2.19 8.68
N THR A 74 -2.66 -1.93 9.94
CA THR A 74 -2.66 -0.57 10.49
C THR A 74 -1.75 0.36 9.69
N PHE A 75 -0.56 -0.11 9.30
CA PHE A 75 0.35 0.66 8.44
C PHE A 75 -0.26 0.96 7.07
N PHE A 76 -0.93 -0.01 6.44
CA PHE A 76 -1.58 0.20 5.14
C PHE A 76 -2.77 1.17 5.21
N VAL A 77 -3.59 1.10 6.26
CA VAL A 77 -4.62 2.11 6.52
C VAL A 77 -3.99 3.48 6.71
N GLY A 78 -2.88 3.56 7.47
CA GLY A 78 -2.11 4.77 7.67
C GLY A 78 -1.62 5.39 6.35
N LEU A 79 -1.16 4.58 5.39
CA LEU A 79 -0.79 5.05 4.06
C LEU A 79 -1.98 5.66 3.33
N VAL A 80 -3.14 5.01 3.31
CA VAL A 80 -4.33 5.57 2.65
C VAL A 80 -4.74 6.90 3.28
N LEU A 81 -4.74 6.98 4.62
CA LEU A 81 -5.03 8.22 5.33
C LEU A 81 -4.01 9.32 5.02
N MET A 82 -2.72 8.97 4.95
CA MET A 82 -1.66 9.91 4.59
C MET A 82 -1.86 10.45 3.17
N GLY A 83 -2.23 9.58 2.22
CA GLY A 83 -2.53 10.00 0.86
C GLY A 83 -3.74 10.93 0.77
N LEU A 84 -4.78 10.68 1.58
CA LEU A 84 -5.91 11.60 1.71
C LEU A 84 -5.48 12.95 2.29
N LEU A 85 -4.65 12.96 3.34
CA LEU A 85 -4.10 14.20 3.90
C LEU A 85 -3.30 14.98 2.85
N LEU A 86 -2.48 14.31 2.03
CA LEU A 86 -1.74 14.95 0.95
C LEU A 86 -2.66 15.56 -0.12
N LEU A 87 -3.80 14.94 -0.40
CA LEU A 87 -4.78 15.52 -1.35
C LEU A 87 -5.52 16.72 -0.77
N PHE A 88 -5.87 16.70 0.52
CA PHE A 88 -6.65 17.77 1.16
C PHE A 88 -5.80 18.95 1.65
N TYR A 89 -4.54 18.71 2.04
CA TYR A 89 -3.64 19.73 2.59
C TYR A 89 -2.44 20.03 1.70
N GLY A 90 -2.32 19.38 0.54
CA GLY A 90 -1.21 19.57 -0.40
C GLY A 90 -1.37 20.74 -1.35
N GLU A 91 -2.07 21.81 -0.96
CA GLU A 91 -2.11 23.09 -1.69
C GLU A 91 -0.75 23.80 -1.66
#